data_AF-A0A9E5R3X9-F1
#
_entry.id   AF-A0A9E5R3X9-F1
#
_cell.length_a   1.000
_cell.length_b   1.000
_cell.length_c   1.000
_cell.angle_alpha   90.00
_cell.angle_beta   90.00
_cell.angle_gamma   90.00
#
_symmetry.space_group_name_H-M   'P 1'
#
loop_
_entity.id
_entity.type
_entity.pdbx_description
1 polymer ?
#
loop_
_entity_poly.entity_id
_entity_poly.type
_entity_poly.pdbx_seq_one_letter_code
_entity_poly.pdbx_strand_id
1 'polypeptide(L)'
;MRRLWIAARLLFIFVGMALLLDQDHEDMRGVQARLLGATRHHSFNFVQWEVDALLSKARQEFWGYHAYIPEAERNALVLGYFDRKRQVFQLEEQIEAATGTNPAAVAALSQERDTLRAGLAEDQALVEHIIEGQVSAVLQEEGFAWLGQVLPPVTMRFLDIPDVLVVSPRHEIRQYTTLVLDPQDFASRVALEGQVAAALPEMAVWLTPVGGVGIYPSMVMETDRAVVAFEITAHEWVHHYLIFFPLGLEYLSRDETRIINETTASLVGDEIGNRVVDASIAPNWLLGGSICSLCQTTVNCWRQLAACRSRWIVRWGGGAPLH
;
A
#
# COMPACT_ATOMS: atom_id res chain seq x y z
N MET A 1 -61.11 18.85 11.66
CA MET A 1 -60.09 19.54 12.48
C MET A 1 -59.08 18.60 13.14
N ARG A 2 -59.48 17.56 13.89
CA ARG A 2 -58.54 16.64 14.58
C ARG A 2 -57.52 15.92 13.68
N ARG A 3 -57.92 15.48 12.47
CA ARG A 3 -57.02 14.81 11.51
C ARG A 3 -55.96 15.75 10.90
N LEU A 4 -56.32 17.01 10.64
CA LEU A 4 -55.40 18.05 10.16
C LEU A 4 -54.36 18.41 11.23
N TRP A 5 -54.79 18.46 12.50
CA TRP A 5 -53.89 18.68 13.64
C TRP A 5 -52.90 17.52 13.85
N ILE A 6 -53.35 16.28 13.68
CA ILE A 6 -52.46 15.11 13.77
C ILE A 6 -51.45 15.11 12.61
N ALA A 7 -51.90 15.39 11.38
CA ALA A 7 -51.02 15.46 10.21
C ALA A 7 -49.98 16.59 10.34
N ALA A 8 -50.38 17.77 10.78
CA ALA A 8 -49.45 18.89 11.02
C ALA A 8 -48.43 18.57 12.11
N ARG A 9 -48.84 17.88 13.19
CA ARG A 9 -47.96 17.48 14.28
C ARG A 9 -46.96 16.40 13.85
N LEU A 10 -47.38 15.44 13.03
CA LEU A 10 -46.49 14.42 12.47
C LEU A 10 -45.50 15.03 11.46
N LEU A 11 -45.94 15.98 10.63
CA LEU A 11 -45.07 16.72 9.73
C LEU A 11 -44.01 17.52 10.51
N PHE A 12 -44.40 18.18 11.60
CA PHE A 12 -43.47 18.96 12.43
C PHE A 12 -42.44 18.06 13.14
N ILE A 13 -42.86 16.88 13.61
CA ILE A 13 -41.94 15.88 14.18
C ILE A 13 -41.01 15.33 13.09
N PHE A 14 -41.52 15.05 11.89
CA PHE A 14 -40.72 14.55 10.78
C PHE A 14 -39.68 15.58 10.32
N VAL A 15 -40.09 16.85 10.17
CA VAL A 15 -39.18 17.96 9.84
C VAL A 15 -38.17 18.19 10.96
N GLY A 16 -38.59 18.15 12.23
CA GLY A 16 -37.68 18.24 13.37
C GLY A 16 -36.67 17.09 13.42
N MET A 17 -37.10 15.87 13.12
CA MET A 17 -36.23 14.69 13.06
C MET A 17 -35.28 14.75 11.85
N ALA A 18 -35.74 15.24 10.70
CA ALA A 18 -34.91 15.47 9.53
C ALA A 18 -33.85 16.55 9.80
N LEU A 19 -34.19 17.64 10.49
CA LEU A 19 -33.25 18.69 10.88
C LEU A 19 -32.23 18.21 11.93
N LEU A 20 -32.63 17.35 12.87
CA LEU A 20 -31.72 16.75 13.85
C LEU A 20 -30.75 15.75 13.19
N LEU A 21 -31.18 15.02 12.17
CA LEU A 21 -30.31 14.13 11.39
C LEU A 21 -29.37 14.89 10.44
N ASP A 22 -29.70 16.13 10.05
CA ASP A 22 -28.87 16.97 9.17
C ASP A 22 -27.77 17.73 9.94
N GLN A 23 -27.97 17.99 11.24
CA GLN A 23 -26.97 18.66 12.09
C GLN A 23 -25.64 17.87 12.21
N ASP A 24 -25.70 16.54 12.31
CA ASP A 24 -24.50 15.69 12.32
C ASP A 24 -23.78 15.67 10.95
N HIS A 25 -24.45 16.04 9.86
CA HIS A 25 -23.87 16.09 8.52
C HIS A 25 -23.31 17.48 8.15
N GLU A 26 -23.84 18.58 8.69
CA GLU A 26 -23.26 19.92 8.47
C GLU A 26 -21.87 20.06 9.09
N ASP A 27 -21.66 19.56 10.31
CA ASP A 27 -20.35 19.63 10.99
C ASP A 27 -19.28 18.86 10.19
N MET A 28 -19.65 17.68 9.67
CA MET A 28 -18.77 16.83 8.87
C MET A 28 -18.41 17.45 7.51
N ARG A 29 -19.38 18.11 6.83
CA ARG A 29 -19.09 18.87 5.60
C ARG A 29 -18.21 20.09 5.87
N GLY A 30 -18.40 20.74 7.03
CA GLY A 30 -17.56 21.86 7.48
C GLY A 30 -16.11 21.44 7.70
N VAL A 31 -15.89 20.31 8.39
CA VAL A 31 -14.55 19.72 8.58
C VAL A 31 -13.90 19.40 7.23
N GLN A 32 -14.63 18.75 6.31
CA GLN A 32 -14.07 18.36 5.02
C GLN A 32 -13.69 19.58 4.16
N ALA A 33 -14.50 20.64 4.16
CA ALA A 33 -14.20 21.88 3.43
C ALA A 33 -12.98 22.62 4.01
N ARG A 34 -12.86 22.70 5.35
CA ARG A 34 -11.70 23.29 6.05
C ARG A 34 -10.42 22.48 5.78
N LEU A 35 -10.53 21.16 5.82
CA LEU A 35 -9.44 20.24 5.52
C LEU A 35 -8.92 20.43 4.10
N LEU A 36 -9.81 20.36 3.08
CA LEU A 36 -9.44 20.58 1.68
C LEU A 36 -8.87 21.97 1.46
N GLY A 37 -9.38 22.99 2.15
CA GLY A 37 -8.83 24.35 2.11
C GLY A 37 -7.39 24.44 2.63
N ALA A 38 -7.08 23.73 3.71
CA ALA A 38 -5.76 23.68 4.32
C ALA A 38 -4.74 22.88 3.48
N THR A 39 -5.18 21.84 2.77
CA THR A 39 -4.29 20.92 2.05
C THR A 39 -4.26 21.11 0.53
N ARG A 40 -5.02 22.05 -0.03
CA ARG A 40 -5.22 22.21 -1.50
C ARG A 40 -3.93 22.29 -2.34
N HIS A 41 -2.85 22.79 -1.76
CA HIS A 41 -1.57 23.00 -2.46
C HIS A 41 -0.61 21.82 -2.33
N HIS A 42 -1.02 20.78 -1.60
CA HIS A 42 -0.23 19.58 -1.33
C HIS A 42 -0.89 18.32 -1.91
N SER A 43 -1.94 18.44 -2.74
CA SER A 43 -2.69 17.28 -3.22
C SER A 43 -1.91 16.47 -4.26
N PHE A 44 -1.77 15.16 -4.05
CA PHE A 44 -1.08 14.28 -4.98
C PHE A 44 -1.87 14.06 -6.28
N ASN A 45 -1.19 14.12 -7.44
CA ASN A 45 -1.80 13.90 -8.75
C ASN A 45 -1.66 12.45 -9.24
N PHE A 46 -2.65 11.62 -8.88
CA PHE A 46 -2.70 10.20 -9.27
C PHE A 46 -2.78 9.96 -10.77
N VAL A 47 -3.52 10.79 -11.51
CA VAL A 47 -3.76 10.56 -12.95
C VAL A 47 -2.48 10.74 -13.74
N GLN A 48 -1.76 11.83 -13.48
CA GLN A 48 -0.48 12.08 -14.14
C GLN A 48 0.51 10.96 -13.81
N TRP A 49 0.57 10.56 -12.54
CA TRP A 49 1.43 9.49 -12.10
C TRP A 49 1.13 8.15 -12.79
N GLU A 50 -0.14 7.74 -12.86
CA GLU A 50 -0.54 6.44 -13.41
C GLU A 50 -0.18 6.36 -14.90
N VAL A 51 -0.39 7.46 -15.63
CA VAL A 51 0.02 7.58 -17.03
C VAL A 51 1.54 7.43 -17.19
N ASP A 52 2.33 8.11 -16.36
CA ASP A 52 3.80 8.02 -16.40
C ASP A 52 4.30 6.61 -16.05
N ALA A 53 3.69 5.98 -15.06
CA ALA A 53 4.00 4.61 -14.63
C ALA A 53 3.71 3.60 -15.74
N LEU A 54 2.53 3.68 -16.36
CA LEU A 54 2.12 2.81 -17.48
C LEU A 54 3.02 3.02 -18.72
N LEU A 55 3.35 4.27 -19.07
CA LEU A 55 4.25 4.56 -20.20
C LEU A 55 5.66 4.03 -19.98
N SER A 56 6.16 4.11 -18.75
CA SER A 56 7.49 3.60 -18.40
C SER A 56 7.51 2.07 -18.40
N LYS A 57 6.46 1.40 -17.90
CA LYS A 57 6.31 -0.06 -17.98
C LYS A 57 6.13 -0.55 -19.42
N ALA A 58 5.34 0.16 -20.24
CA ALA A 58 5.23 -0.18 -21.66
C ALA A 58 6.59 -0.10 -22.37
N ARG A 59 7.39 0.95 -22.11
CA ARG A 59 8.77 1.02 -22.63
C ARG A 59 9.62 -0.14 -22.15
N GLN A 60 9.50 -0.54 -20.90
CA GLN A 60 10.25 -1.67 -20.37
C GLN A 60 9.86 -3.00 -21.04
N GLU A 61 8.57 -3.26 -21.26
CA GLU A 61 8.10 -4.48 -21.93
C GLU A 61 8.53 -4.52 -23.41
N PHE A 62 8.47 -3.38 -24.12
CA PHE A 62 8.84 -3.29 -25.54
C PHE A 62 10.35 -3.32 -25.79
N TRP A 63 11.17 -2.87 -24.84
CA TRP A 63 12.62 -2.74 -24.98
C TRP A 63 13.42 -3.62 -23.99
N GLY A 64 12.75 -4.50 -23.25
CA GLY A 64 13.27 -5.27 -22.12
C GLY A 64 14.22 -6.39 -22.52
N TYR A 65 15.51 -6.13 -22.40
CA TYR A 65 16.63 -7.05 -22.61
C TYR A 65 16.84 -8.01 -21.42
N HIS A 66 15.84 -8.76 -20.94
CA HIS A 66 15.97 -9.41 -19.61
C HIS A 66 15.64 -10.90 -19.51
N ALA A 67 15.17 -11.55 -20.57
CA ALA A 67 14.89 -12.99 -20.54
C ALA A 67 16.14 -13.89 -20.32
N TYR A 68 17.35 -13.33 -20.30
CA TYR A 68 18.62 -14.09 -20.33
C TYR A 68 19.56 -13.83 -19.15
N ILE A 69 19.16 -13.07 -18.12
CA ILE A 69 20.02 -12.86 -16.93
C ILE A 69 19.92 -14.08 -16.00
N PRO A 70 21.02 -14.77 -15.67
CA PRO A 70 21.02 -15.87 -14.71
C PRO A 70 20.49 -15.44 -13.34
N GLU A 71 19.84 -16.36 -12.63
CA GLU A 71 19.22 -16.06 -11.33
C GLU A 71 20.19 -15.51 -10.28
N ALA A 72 21.42 -16.03 -10.23
CA ALA A 72 22.46 -15.55 -9.33
C ALA A 72 22.83 -14.08 -9.60
N GLU A 73 22.86 -13.68 -10.88
CA GLU A 73 23.17 -12.30 -11.28
C GLU A 73 21.99 -11.37 -10.97
N ARG A 74 20.74 -11.83 -11.13
CA ARG A 74 19.54 -11.10 -10.69
C ARG A 74 19.55 -10.82 -9.18
N ASN A 75 19.86 -11.83 -8.36
CA ASN A 75 19.90 -11.66 -6.91
C ASN A 75 21.01 -10.70 -6.49
N ALA A 76 22.19 -10.78 -7.11
CA ALA A 76 23.29 -9.86 -6.86
C ALA A 76 22.93 -8.41 -7.21
N LEU A 77 22.22 -8.19 -8.33
CA LEU A 77 21.72 -6.87 -8.73
C LEU A 77 20.75 -6.29 -7.71
N VAL A 78 19.77 -7.08 -7.27
CA VAL A 78 18.77 -6.65 -6.26
C VAL A 78 19.46 -6.31 -4.94
N LEU A 79 20.35 -7.17 -4.44
CA LEU A 79 21.07 -6.92 -3.18
C LEU A 79 21.97 -5.68 -3.28
N GLY A 80 22.71 -5.53 -4.38
CA GLY A 80 23.57 -4.36 -4.61
C GLY A 80 22.77 -3.06 -4.80
N TYR A 81 21.53 -3.13 -5.28
CA TYR A 81 20.62 -1.98 -5.30
C TYR A 81 20.22 -1.57 -3.88
N PHE A 82 19.80 -2.51 -3.05
CA PHE A 82 19.39 -2.22 -1.66
C PHE A 82 20.55 -1.75 -0.78
N ASP A 83 21.76 -2.27 -0.98
CA ASP A 83 22.96 -1.76 -0.29
C ASP A 83 23.28 -0.31 -0.68
N ARG A 84 23.11 0.06 -1.95
CA ARG A 84 23.24 1.46 -2.40
C ARG A 84 22.15 2.35 -1.82
N LYS A 85 20.90 1.86 -1.72
CA LYS A 85 19.80 2.57 -1.03
C LYS A 85 20.14 2.82 0.44
N ARG A 86 20.69 1.83 1.15
CA ARG A 86 21.14 2.01 2.53
C ARG A 86 22.18 3.13 2.67
N GLN A 87 23.13 3.20 1.75
CA GLN A 87 24.14 4.26 1.75
C GLN A 87 23.51 5.64 1.52
N VAL A 88 22.52 5.74 0.62
CA VAL A 88 21.76 6.99 0.41
C VAL A 88 21.08 7.44 1.71
N PHE A 89 20.37 6.55 2.41
CA PHE A 89 19.71 6.89 3.67
C PHE A 89 20.71 7.32 4.75
N GLN A 90 21.85 6.63 4.87
CA GLN A 90 22.92 7.03 5.79
C GLN A 90 23.51 8.41 5.47
N LEU A 91 23.64 8.75 4.19
CA LEU A 91 24.11 10.07 3.78
C LEU A 91 23.05 11.15 4.08
N GLU A 92 21.77 10.85 3.90
CA GLU A 92 20.67 11.76 4.24
C GLU A 92 20.63 12.08 5.74
N GLU A 93 20.79 11.06 6.60
CA GLU A 93 20.93 11.26 8.05
C GLU A 93 22.14 12.14 8.41
N GLN A 94 23.29 11.91 7.75
CA GLN A 94 24.50 12.72 7.97
C GLN A 94 24.34 14.18 7.49
N ILE A 95 23.65 14.39 6.36
CA ILE A 95 23.32 15.71 5.85
C ILE A 95 22.41 16.45 6.84
N GLU A 96 21.38 15.78 7.34
CA GLU A 96 20.48 16.35 8.33
C GLU A 96 21.26 16.77 9.60
N ALA A 97 22.13 15.90 10.12
CA ALA A 97 22.95 16.21 11.29
C ALA A 97 23.95 17.37 11.06
N ALA A 98 24.47 17.52 9.85
CA ALA A 98 25.42 18.59 9.49
C ALA A 98 24.73 19.92 9.13
N THR A 99 23.40 19.90 8.90
CA THR A 99 22.65 21.09 8.50
C THR A 99 22.67 22.14 9.61
N GLY A 100 22.99 23.38 9.25
CA GLY A 100 23.12 24.50 10.18
C GLY A 100 24.44 24.57 10.96
N THR A 101 25.30 23.53 10.91
CA THR A 101 26.59 23.51 11.62
C THR A 101 27.78 23.54 10.67
N ASN A 102 27.76 22.77 9.57
CA ASN A 102 28.88 22.67 8.64
C ASN A 102 28.43 22.66 7.16
N PRO A 103 28.30 23.84 6.53
CA PRO A 103 27.84 23.96 5.15
C PRO A 103 28.74 23.24 4.12
N ALA A 104 30.05 23.17 4.36
CA ALA A 104 30.98 22.49 3.45
C ALA A 104 30.81 20.97 3.48
N ALA A 105 30.56 20.39 4.66
CA ALA A 105 30.24 18.97 4.79
C ALA A 105 28.91 18.62 4.11
N VAL A 106 27.88 19.46 4.30
CA VAL A 106 26.57 19.30 3.64
C VAL A 106 26.73 19.24 2.11
N ALA A 107 27.53 20.14 1.52
CA ALA A 107 27.76 20.16 0.08
C ALA A 107 28.45 18.89 -0.42
N ALA A 108 29.49 18.42 0.27
CA ALA A 108 30.23 17.21 -0.11
C ALA A 108 29.37 15.95 0.00
N LEU A 109 28.66 15.77 1.12
CA LEU A 109 27.75 14.64 1.34
C LEU A 109 26.59 14.63 0.34
N SER A 110 26.04 15.82 0.03
CA SER A 110 24.98 15.96 -0.97
C SER A 110 25.42 15.50 -2.34
N GLN A 111 26.64 15.85 -2.76
CA GLN A 111 27.19 15.42 -4.05
C GLN A 111 27.35 13.89 -4.14
N GLU A 112 27.79 13.25 -3.06
CA GLU A 112 27.91 11.79 -2.99
C GLU A 112 26.53 11.12 -3.05
N ARG A 113 25.57 11.63 -2.29
CA ARG A 113 24.16 11.18 -2.26
C ARG A 113 23.51 11.30 -3.63
N ASP A 114 23.72 12.42 -4.33
CA ASP A 114 23.19 12.67 -5.68
C ASP A 114 23.81 11.69 -6.70
N THR A 115 25.10 11.39 -6.56
CA THR A 115 25.81 10.41 -7.41
C THR A 115 25.21 9.00 -7.24
N LEU A 116 24.97 8.58 -6.00
CA LEU A 116 24.34 7.30 -5.71
C LEU A 116 22.89 7.24 -6.20
N ARG A 117 22.09 8.31 -6.00
CA ARG A 117 20.72 8.39 -6.51
C ARG A 117 20.66 8.31 -8.03
N ALA A 118 21.60 8.91 -8.75
CA ALA A 118 21.68 8.79 -10.21
C ALA A 118 21.89 7.33 -10.65
N GLY A 119 22.83 6.61 -10.03
CA GLY A 119 23.05 5.19 -10.33
C GLY A 119 21.86 4.30 -9.97
N LEU A 120 21.16 4.60 -8.87
CA LEU A 120 19.92 3.91 -8.50
C LEU A 120 18.82 4.12 -9.55
N ALA A 121 18.68 5.32 -10.11
CA ALA A 121 17.68 5.61 -11.13
C ALA A 121 17.89 4.80 -12.43
N GLU A 122 19.15 4.50 -12.77
CA GLU A 122 19.50 3.66 -13.92
C GLU A 122 19.09 2.19 -13.70
N ASP A 123 19.30 1.66 -12.50
CA ASP A 123 19.04 0.26 -12.16
C ASP A 123 17.58 -0.02 -11.76
N GLN A 124 16.84 1.01 -11.36
CA GLN A 124 15.53 0.90 -10.73
C GLN A 124 14.55 0.04 -11.54
N ALA A 125 14.40 0.33 -12.83
CA ALA A 125 13.44 -0.41 -13.66
C ALA A 125 13.76 -1.91 -13.71
N LEU A 126 15.03 -2.27 -13.86
CA LEU A 126 15.46 -3.67 -13.89
C LEU A 126 15.19 -4.35 -12.54
N VAL A 127 15.51 -3.69 -11.43
CA VAL A 127 15.28 -4.23 -10.08
C VAL A 127 13.79 -4.41 -9.79
N GLU A 128 12.94 -3.42 -10.14
CA GLU A 128 11.47 -3.53 -10.05
C GLU A 128 10.97 -4.79 -10.77
N HIS A 129 11.46 -5.03 -12.00
CA HIS A 129 11.04 -6.19 -12.79
C HIS A 129 11.53 -7.53 -12.22
N ILE A 130 12.74 -7.57 -11.67
CA ILE A 130 13.24 -8.77 -10.97
C ILE A 130 12.34 -9.08 -9.77
N ILE A 131 11.99 -8.07 -8.98
CA ILE A 131 11.11 -8.21 -7.81
C ILE A 131 9.71 -8.69 -8.22
N GLU A 132 9.11 -8.08 -9.25
CA GLU A 132 7.82 -8.51 -9.82
C GLU A 132 7.85 -9.99 -10.22
N GLY A 133 8.91 -10.41 -10.90
CA GLY A 133 9.10 -11.80 -11.34
C GLY A 133 9.25 -12.77 -10.17
N GLN A 134 10.01 -12.40 -9.14
CA GLN A 134 10.22 -13.22 -7.94
C GLN A 134 8.92 -13.40 -7.14
N VAL A 135 8.18 -12.32 -6.91
CA VAL A 135 6.88 -12.36 -6.23
C VAL A 135 5.87 -13.17 -7.05
N SER A 136 5.83 -12.95 -8.38
CA SER A 136 4.98 -13.71 -9.29
C SER A 136 5.29 -15.21 -9.27
N ALA A 137 6.56 -15.61 -9.22
CA ALA A 137 6.95 -17.02 -9.15
C ALA A 137 6.38 -17.71 -7.90
N VAL A 138 6.54 -17.09 -6.72
CA VAL A 138 5.99 -17.64 -5.47
C VAL A 138 4.46 -17.67 -5.50
N LEU A 139 3.79 -16.64 -6.02
CA LEU A 139 2.33 -16.63 -6.18
C LEU A 139 1.83 -17.75 -7.11
N GLN A 140 2.58 -18.09 -8.16
CA GLN A 140 2.26 -19.22 -9.02
C GLN A 140 2.32 -20.55 -8.27
N GLU A 141 3.37 -20.75 -7.45
CA GLU A 141 3.55 -21.94 -6.62
C GLU A 141 2.42 -22.10 -5.58
N GLU A 142 1.94 -20.99 -5.02
CA GLU A 142 0.80 -20.97 -4.10
C GLU A 142 -0.57 -21.19 -4.78
N GLY A 143 -0.60 -21.33 -6.11
CA GLY A 143 -1.80 -21.68 -6.87
C GLY A 143 -2.65 -20.49 -7.32
N PHE A 144 -2.10 -19.27 -7.32
CA PHE A 144 -2.74 -18.09 -7.91
C PHE A 144 -2.52 -17.98 -9.44
N ALA A 145 -1.84 -18.96 -10.04
CA ALA A 145 -1.67 -19.04 -11.47
C ALA A 145 -2.96 -19.49 -12.18
N TRP A 146 -3.34 -18.76 -13.23
CA TRP A 146 -4.32 -19.18 -14.21
C TRP A 146 -3.64 -19.30 -15.58
N LEU A 147 -3.74 -20.47 -16.21
CA LEU A 147 -3.02 -20.80 -17.45
C LEU A 147 -1.50 -20.57 -17.37
N GLY A 148 -0.91 -20.75 -16.18
CA GLY A 148 0.52 -20.54 -15.95
C GLY A 148 0.94 -19.08 -15.78
N GLN A 149 -0.01 -18.16 -15.57
CA GLN A 149 0.26 -16.74 -15.29
C GLN A 149 -0.51 -16.28 -14.06
N VAL A 150 0.10 -15.43 -13.23
CA VAL A 150 -0.61 -14.77 -12.11
C VAL A 150 -1.52 -13.69 -12.69
N LEU A 151 -2.79 -13.70 -12.28
CA LEU A 151 -3.77 -12.68 -12.66
C LEU A 151 -4.36 -12.02 -11.40
N PRO A 152 -4.34 -10.67 -11.31
CA PRO A 152 -3.70 -9.73 -12.25
C PRO A 152 -2.17 -9.86 -12.24
N PRO A 153 -1.45 -9.39 -13.28
CA PRO A 153 0.01 -9.40 -13.27
C PRO A 153 0.57 -8.62 -12.08
N VAL A 154 1.67 -9.11 -11.51
CA VAL A 154 2.40 -8.36 -10.48
C VAL A 154 3.13 -7.22 -11.20
N THR A 155 2.80 -5.98 -10.89
CA THR A 155 3.48 -4.81 -11.45
C THR A 155 3.57 -3.72 -10.41
N MET A 156 4.76 -3.19 -10.19
CA MET A 156 5.07 -2.23 -9.15
C MET A 156 6.14 -1.21 -9.58
N ARG A 157 6.20 -0.08 -8.87
CA ARG A 157 7.27 0.91 -9.00
C ARG A 157 7.72 1.47 -7.66
N PHE A 158 9.02 1.66 -7.50
CA PHE A 158 9.60 2.40 -6.37
C PHE A 158 9.49 3.90 -6.58
N LEU A 159 8.97 4.59 -5.57
CA LEU A 159 8.83 6.05 -5.58
C LEU A 159 9.06 6.60 -4.17
N ASP A 160 9.44 7.87 -4.10
CA ASP A 160 9.18 8.68 -2.91
C ASP A 160 7.66 8.77 -2.76
N ILE A 161 7.11 7.92 -1.90
CA ILE A 161 5.67 7.74 -1.77
C ILE A 161 5.03 8.99 -1.17
N PRO A 162 3.83 9.36 -1.66
CA PRO A 162 3.07 10.45 -1.08
C PRO A 162 2.86 10.30 0.44
N ASP A 163 2.88 11.41 1.15
CA ASP A 163 2.48 11.40 2.56
C ASP A 163 0.96 11.24 2.67
N VAL A 164 0.51 10.51 3.69
CA VAL A 164 -0.90 10.36 4.03
C VAL A 164 -1.22 11.13 5.30
N LEU A 165 -2.15 12.07 5.15
CA LEU A 165 -2.77 12.81 6.22
C LEU A 165 -3.96 12.02 6.76
N VAL A 166 -3.81 11.46 7.95
CA VAL A 166 -4.87 10.80 8.70
C VAL A 166 -5.52 11.81 9.63
N VAL A 167 -6.84 11.93 9.51
CA VAL A 167 -7.67 12.78 10.39
C VAL A 167 -8.62 11.88 11.16
N SER A 168 -8.69 12.07 12.48
CA SER A 168 -9.55 11.30 13.38
C SER A 168 -10.19 12.20 14.45
N PRO A 169 -11.37 11.87 14.96
CA PRO A 169 -11.95 12.61 16.07
C PRO A 169 -11.12 12.40 17.35
N ARG A 170 -11.00 13.43 18.19
CA ARG A 170 -10.21 13.32 19.43
C ARG A 170 -10.85 12.43 20.50
N HIS A 171 -12.16 12.20 20.41
CA HIS A 171 -12.95 11.54 21.46
C HIS A 171 -13.30 10.08 21.17
N GLU A 172 -12.93 9.56 19.99
CA GLU A 172 -13.15 8.17 19.61
C GLU A 172 -11.99 7.64 18.77
N ILE A 173 -11.71 6.34 18.88
CA ILE A 173 -10.74 5.68 18.00
C ILE A 173 -11.46 5.34 16.70
N ARG A 174 -11.53 6.33 15.81
CA ARG A 174 -12.11 6.17 14.48
C ARG A 174 -11.33 7.00 13.48
N GLN A 175 -11.04 6.43 12.32
CA GLN A 175 -10.48 7.17 11.20
C GLN A 175 -11.63 7.95 10.55
N TYR A 176 -11.55 9.29 10.54
CA TYR A 176 -12.57 10.13 9.93
C TYR A 176 -12.37 10.21 8.41
N THR A 177 -11.16 10.60 7.99
CA THR A 177 -10.78 10.65 6.57
C THR A 177 -9.28 10.56 6.42
N THR A 178 -8.86 10.20 5.20
CA THR A 178 -7.47 10.16 4.79
C THR A 178 -7.30 11.01 3.53
N LEU A 179 -6.25 11.80 3.47
CA LEU A 179 -5.86 12.52 2.26
C LEU A 179 -4.44 12.15 1.86
N VAL A 180 -4.25 11.87 0.58
CA VAL A 180 -2.93 11.58 0.02
C VAL A 180 -2.35 12.88 -0.51
N LEU A 181 -1.16 13.22 -0.03
CA LEU A 181 -0.47 14.47 -0.27
C LEU A 181 0.89 14.22 -0.92
N ASP A 182 1.42 15.22 -1.62
CA ASP A 182 2.79 15.16 -2.14
C ASP A 182 3.78 14.88 -1.01
N PRO A 183 4.88 14.13 -1.26
CA PRO A 183 5.90 13.87 -0.27
C PRO A 183 6.43 15.18 0.34
N GLN A 184 6.46 15.27 1.67
CA GLN A 184 6.98 16.44 2.39
C GLN A 184 8.30 16.10 3.09
N ASP A 185 9.21 17.08 3.15
CA ASP A 185 10.32 17.03 4.10
C ASP A 185 9.79 17.13 5.54
N PHE A 186 10.62 16.79 6.53
CA PHE A 186 10.20 16.77 7.93
C PHE A 186 9.67 18.12 8.43
N ALA A 187 10.31 19.23 8.08
CA ALA A 187 9.90 20.56 8.55
C ALA A 187 8.56 20.97 7.93
N SER A 188 8.39 20.70 6.64
CA SER A 188 7.14 20.92 5.89
C SER A 188 6.01 20.05 6.44
N ARG A 189 6.29 18.79 6.81
CA ARG A 189 5.32 17.88 7.44
C ARG A 189 4.80 18.45 8.76
N VAL A 190 5.68 18.82 9.69
CA VAL A 190 5.31 19.39 11.00
C VAL A 190 4.53 20.70 10.84
N ALA A 191 4.95 21.55 9.90
CA ALA A 191 4.26 22.81 9.61
C ALA A 191 2.83 22.56 9.09
N LEU A 192 2.67 21.61 8.18
CA LEU A 192 1.38 21.26 7.60
C LEU A 192 0.45 20.59 8.62
N GLU A 193 0.96 19.67 9.44
CA GLU A 193 0.21 19.09 10.56
C GLU A 193 -0.29 20.17 11.51
N GLY A 194 0.58 21.12 11.88
CA GLY A 194 0.20 22.26 12.74
C GLY A 194 -0.86 23.16 12.10
N GLN A 195 -0.75 23.42 10.80
CA GLN A 195 -1.73 24.20 10.04
C GLN A 195 -3.10 23.52 10.02
N VAL A 196 -3.15 22.23 9.72
CA VAL A 196 -4.41 21.46 9.67
C VAL A 196 -5.00 21.32 11.08
N ALA A 197 -4.17 21.05 12.11
CA ALA A 197 -4.63 20.95 13.49
C ALA A 197 -5.21 22.29 14.01
N ALA A 198 -4.61 23.43 13.64
CA ALA A 198 -5.16 24.74 13.95
C ALA A 198 -6.48 25.00 13.21
N ALA A 199 -6.58 24.50 11.97
CA ALA A 199 -7.79 24.59 11.17
C ALA A 199 -8.89 23.63 11.64
N LEU A 200 -8.60 22.60 12.44
CA LEU A 200 -9.51 21.57 12.93
C LEU A 200 -9.22 21.20 14.41
N PRO A 201 -9.46 22.11 15.38
CA PRO A 201 -9.13 21.89 16.79
C PRO A 201 -9.82 20.66 17.40
N GLU A 202 -10.99 20.29 16.89
CA GLU A 202 -11.78 19.14 17.28
C GLU A 202 -11.23 17.77 16.78
N MET A 203 -10.31 17.79 15.81
CA MET A 203 -9.74 16.59 15.21
C MET A 203 -8.27 16.39 15.62
N ALA A 204 -7.85 15.13 15.73
CA ALA A 204 -6.47 14.72 15.71
C ALA A 204 -6.00 14.56 14.26
N VAL A 205 -4.75 14.94 14.02
CA VAL A 205 -4.15 14.98 12.68
C VAL A 205 -2.78 14.35 12.78
N TRP A 206 -2.46 13.48 11.84
CA TRP A 206 -1.18 12.80 11.73
C TRP A 206 -0.80 12.65 10.26
N LEU A 207 0.39 13.06 9.89
CA LEU A 207 0.93 12.96 8.55
C LEU A 207 2.08 11.94 8.56
N THR A 208 1.99 10.92 7.71
CA THR A 208 2.98 9.84 7.67
C THR A 208 3.23 9.40 6.23
N PRO A 209 4.45 8.98 5.88
CA PRO A 209 4.68 8.25 4.64
C PRO A 209 3.83 6.97 4.62
N VAL A 210 3.31 6.59 3.44
CA VAL A 210 2.64 5.29 3.26
C VAL A 210 3.66 4.22 2.87
N GLY A 211 3.40 2.97 3.24
CA GLY A 211 4.22 1.83 2.81
C GLY A 211 4.06 1.49 1.32
N GLY A 212 2.85 1.61 0.79
CA GLY A 212 2.51 1.32 -0.59
C GLY A 212 1.14 1.90 -0.96
N VAL A 213 0.84 1.97 -2.26
CA VAL A 213 -0.48 2.39 -2.75
C VAL A 213 -0.94 1.41 -3.85
N GLY A 214 -2.07 0.75 -3.60
CA GLY A 214 -2.69 -0.27 -4.46
C GLY A 214 -3.39 0.28 -5.70
N ILE A 215 -2.75 1.20 -6.42
CA ILE A 215 -3.07 1.56 -7.81
C ILE A 215 -2.31 0.64 -8.76
N TYR A 216 -2.59 0.67 -10.07
CA TYR A 216 -1.97 -0.27 -11.01
C TYR A 216 -1.12 0.46 -12.08
N PRO A 217 0.21 0.25 -12.15
CA PRO A 217 1.08 -0.53 -11.25
C PRO A 217 1.03 -0.07 -9.79
N SER A 218 1.39 -0.92 -8.82
CA SER A 218 1.42 -0.50 -7.40
C SER A 218 2.57 0.44 -7.10
N MET A 219 2.34 1.44 -6.26
CA MET A 219 3.43 2.21 -5.66
C MET A 219 4.01 1.43 -4.48
N VAL A 220 5.32 1.27 -4.43
CA VAL A 220 6.04 0.63 -3.32
C VAL A 220 7.03 1.64 -2.75
N MET A 221 7.07 1.79 -1.43
CA MET A 221 7.96 2.78 -0.81
C MET A 221 9.41 2.43 -1.08
N GLU A 222 10.24 3.46 -1.22
CA GLU A 222 11.67 3.24 -1.16
C GLU A 222 12.05 2.60 0.18
N THR A 223 12.82 1.51 0.12
CA THR A 223 13.33 0.79 1.28
C THR A 223 14.76 0.33 1.00
N ASP A 224 15.54 0.11 2.05
CA ASP A 224 16.89 -0.47 1.99
C ASP A 224 16.90 -1.97 2.30
N ARG A 225 15.70 -2.58 2.39
CA ARG A 225 15.49 -3.98 2.73
C ARG A 225 14.68 -4.68 1.65
N ALA A 226 15.31 -5.62 0.96
CA ALA A 226 14.66 -6.42 -0.09
C ALA A 226 13.38 -7.13 0.39
N VAL A 227 13.41 -7.72 1.59
CA VAL A 227 12.24 -8.41 2.15
C VAL A 227 11.01 -7.50 2.27
N VAL A 228 11.21 -6.25 2.69
CA VAL A 228 10.12 -5.27 2.83
C VAL A 228 9.56 -4.91 1.45
N ALA A 229 10.41 -4.80 0.43
CA ALA A 229 9.94 -4.59 -0.94
C ALA A 229 9.10 -5.76 -1.46
N PHE A 230 9.50 -7.01 -1.15
CA PHE A 230 8.70 -8.20 -1.50
C PHE A 230 7.36 -8.22 -0.77
N GLU A 231 7.37 -7.96 0.55
CA GLU A 231 6.18 -7.91 1.40
C GLU A 231 5.17 -6.89 0.86
N ILE A 232 5.60 -5.65 0.61
CA ILE A 232 4.72 -4.58 0.11
C ILE A 232 4.24 -4.89 -1.31
N THR A 233 5.11 -5.38 -2.19
CA THR A 233 4.70 -5.77 -3.56
C THR A 233 3.58 -6.82 -3.52
N ALA A 234 3.71 -7.82 -2.64
CA ALA A 234 2.69 -8.84 -2.46
C ALA A 234 1.42 -8.28 -1.78
N HIS A 235 1.56 -7.41 -0.77
CA HIS A 235 0.44 -6.71 -0.12
C HIS A 235 -0.41 -5.95 -1.14
N GLU A 236 0.22 -5.12 -1.98
CA GLU A 236 -0.50 -4.35 -2.99
C GLU A 236 -1.09 -5.22 -4.10
N TRP A 237 -0.41 -6.32 -4.47
CA TRP A 237 -0.98 -7.29 -5.40
C TRP A 237 -2.27 -7.94 -4.85
N VAL A 238 -2.34 -8.20 -3.54
CA VAL A 238 -3.56 -8.74 -2.92
C VAL A 238 -4.73 -7.79 -3.06
N HIS A 239 -4.51 -6.47 -2.94
CA HIS A 239 -5.54 -5.47 -3.21
C HIS A 239 -6.06 -5.57 -4.66
N HIS A 240 -5.15 -5.69 -5.62
CA HIS A 240 -5.52 -5.90 -7.03
C HIS A 240 -6.25 -7.21 -7.27
N TYR A 241 -5.89 -8.28 -6.57
CA TYR A 241 -6.58 -9.55 -6.65
C TYR A 241 -7.98 -9.47 -6.04
N LEU A 242 -8.11 -8.85 -4.87
CA LEU A 242 -9.37 -8.76 -4.13
C LEU A 242 -10.40 -7.85 -4.79
N ILE A 243 -10.00 -6.93 -5.68
CA ILE A 243 -10.94 -6.08 -6.43
C ILE A 243 -11.98 -6.87 -7.24
N PHE A 244 -11.65 -8.12 -7.62
CA PHE A 244 -12.55 -9.01 -8.35
C PHE A 244 -13.55 -9.76 -7.45
N PHE A 245 -13.49 -9.54 -6.13
CA PHE A 245 -14.32 -10.17 -5.12
C PHE A 245 -15.12 -9.14 -4.32
N PRO A 246 -16.22 -9.53 -3.64
CA PRO A 246 -17.01 -8.61 -2.83
C PRO A 246 -16.18 -7.83 -1.79
N LEU A 247 -15.14 -8.45 -1.24
CA LEU A 247 -14.26 -7.82 -0.26
C LEU A 247 -13.49 -6.61 -0.82
N GLY A 248 -13.02 -6.67 -2.07
CA GLY A 248 -12.39 -5.51 -2.72
C GLY A 248 -13.40 -4.50 -3.24
N LEU A 249 -14.55 -4.95 -3.75
CA LEU A 249 -15.62 -4.04 -4.22
C LEU A 249 -16.18 -3.17 -3.09
N GLU A 250 -16.22 -3.67 -1.87
CA GLU A 250 -16.67 -2.94 -0.67
C GLU A 250 -15.54 -2.20 0.06
N TYR A 251 -14.30 -2.18 -0.48
CA TYR A 251 -13.13 -1.60 0.21
C TYR A 251 -13.32 -0.13 0.61
N LEU A 252 -13.89 0.69 -0.29
CA LEU A 252 -14.13 2.11 -0.01
C LEU A 252 -15.49 2.39 0.64
N SER A 253 -16.37 1.38 0.76
CA SER A 253 -17.76 1.60 1.17
C SER A 253 -18.04 1.24 2.62
N ARG A 254 -17.24 0.37 3.25
CA ARG A 254 -17.41 -0.04 4.65
C ARG A 254 -16.07 -0.17 5.37
N ASP A 255 -16.03 0.27 6.62
CA ASP A 255 -14.82 0.20 7.44
C ASP A 255 -14.44 -1.25 7.76
N GLU A 256 -15.42 -2.13 8.00
CA GLU A 256 -15.16 -3.52 8.35
C GLU A 256 -14.53 -4.30 7.20
N THR A 257 -15.01 -4.12 5.97
CA THR A 257 -14.44 -4.77 4.78
C THR A 257 -13.06 -4.22 4.46
N ARG A 258 -12.84 -2.91 4.63
CA ARG A 258 -11.50 -2.31 4.52
C ARG A 258 -10.52 -2.93 5.51
N ILE A 259 -10.90 -3.06 6.78
CA ILE A 259 -10.03 -3.68 7.81
C ILE A 259 -9.71 -5.14 7.46
N ILE A 260 -10.71 -5.92 7.03
CA ILE A 260 -10.50 -7.32 6.65
C ILE A 260 -9.59 -7.40 5.42
N ASN A 261 -9.77 -6.49 4.45
CA ASN A 261 -8.96 -6.43 3.25
C ASN A 261 -7.48 -6.11 3.58
N GLU A 262 -7.21 -5.04 4.34
CA GLU A 262 -5.85 -4.71 4.79
C GLU A 262 -5.22 -5.84 5.61
N THR A 263 -5.98 -6.46 6.51
CA THR A 263 -5.48 -7.59 7.31
C THR A 263 -5.11 -8.77 6.40
N THR A 264 -5.92 -9.04 5.37
CA THR A 264 -5.64 -10.10 4.40
C THR A 264 -4.39 -9.77 3.59
N ALA A 265 -4.27 -8.54 3.10
CA ALA A 265 -3.12 -8.06 2.36
C ALA A 265 -1.83 -8.15 3.19
N SER A 266 -1.85 -7.77 4.47
CA SER A 266 -0.67 -7.88 5.35
C SER A 266 -0.27 -9.32 5.61
N LEU A 267 -1.22 -10.22 5.91
CA LEU A 267 -0.90 -11.63 6.18
C LEU A 267 -0.31 -12.33 4.95
N VAL A 268 -0.86 -12.06 3.77
CA VAL A 268 -0.34 -12.63 2.52
C VAL A 268 0.98 -11.96 2.13
N GLY A 269 1.11 -10.65 2.30
CA GLY A 269 2.33 -9.90 2.05
C GLY A 269 3.51 -10.45 2.85
N ASP A 270 3.34 -10.60 4.16
CA ASP A 270 4.34 -11.17 5.06
C ASP A 270 4.75 -12.59 4.64
N GLU A 271 3.78 -13.46 4.36
CA GLU A 271 4.05 -14.86 4.00
C GLU A 271 4.77 -14.97 2.65
N ILE A 272 4.31 -14.26 1.63
CA ILE A 272 4.92 -14.29 0.28
C ILE A 272 6.29 -13.64 0.32
N GLY A 273 6.46 -12.51 1.01
CA GLY A 273 7.74 -11.83 1.16
C GLY A 273 8.81 -12.74 1.77
N ASN A 274 8.47 -13.44 2.86
CA ASN A 274 9.37 -14.41 3.49
C ASN A 274 9.70 -15.59 2.55
N ARG A 275 8.72 -16.11 1.81
CA ARG A 275 8.96 -17.19 0.84
C ARG A 275 9.83 -16.77 -0.33
N VAL A 276 9.70 -15.53 -0.81
CA VAL A 276 10.59 -15.01 -1.85
C VAL A 276 12.02 -14.95 -1.32
N VAL A 277 12.22 -14.50 -0.08
CA VAL A 277 13.55 -14.51 0.56
C VAL A 277 14.09 -15.93 0.67
N ASP A 278 13.28 -16.88 1.13
CA ASP A 278 13.68 -18.29 1.19
C ASP A 278 14.01 -18.83 -0.21
N ALA A 279 13.23 -18.55 -1.24
CA ALA A 279 13.50 -19.03 -2.60
C ALA A 279 14.73 -18.39 -3.25
N SER A 280 14.96 -17.09 -2.99
CA SER A 280 16.04 -16.30 -3.61
C SER A 280 17.37 -16.37 -2.85
N ILE A 281 17.34 -16.60 -1.54
CA ILE A 281 18.51 -16.65 -0.66
C ILE A 281 18.83 -18.10 -0.23
N ALA A 282 17.83 -19.00 -0.13
CA ALA A 282 18.13 -20.42 0.08
C ALA A 282 18.61 -21.07 -1.22
N PRO A 283 19.51 -22.05 -1.11
CA PRO A 283 20.33 -22.50 -2.22
C PRO A 283 19.55 -23.35 -3.21
N ASN A 284 19.07 -22.74 -4.30
CA ASN A 284 18.72 -23.43 -5.54
C ASN A 284 19.93 -24.16 -6.21
N TRP A 285 21.10 -24.18 -5.57
CA TRP A 285 22.25 -25.01 -5.94
C TRP A 285 22.30 -26.39 -5.24
N LEU A 286 21.46 -26.66 -4.23
CA LEU A 286 21.44 -27.98 -3.57
C LEU A 286 20.43 -28.96 -4.13
N LEU A 287 19.37 -28.50 -4.80
CA LEU A 287 18.29 -29.37 -5.25
C LEU A 287 17.88 -29.03 -6.68
N GLY A 288 18.70 -29.47 -7.64
CA GLY A 288 18.19 -29.77 -8.96
C GLY A 288 17.09 -30.83 -8.82
N GLY A 289 15.83 -30.39 -8.76
CA GLY A 289 14.66 -31.25 -8.66
C GLY A 289 13.64 -30.75 -7.66
N SER A 290 12.44 -30.47 -8.16
CA SER A 290 11.13 -30.41 -7.49
C SER A 290 11.19 -30.18 -5.97
N ILE A 291 10.74 -28.99 -5.53
CA ILE A 291 10.39 -28.70 -4.13
C ILE A 291 9.20 -29.57 -3.74
N CYS A 292 9.46 -30.83 -3.43
CA CYS A 292 8.54 -31.75 -2.79
C CYS A 292 9.32 -32.85 -2.06
N SER A 293 10.22 -32.46 -1.17
CA SER A 293 10.75 -33.33 -0.12
C SER A 293 11.61 -32.48 0.82
N LEU A 294 11.31 -32.54 2.12
CA LEU A 294 12.07 -31.95 3.24
C LEU A 294 11.70 -30.51 3.64
N CYS A 295 10.47 -30.36 4.16
CA CYS A 295 10.23 -29.53 5.33
C CYS A 295 9.44 -30.35 6.37
N GLN A 296 10.11 -31.36 6.91
CA GLN A 296 9.77 -31.97 8.20
C GLN A 296 10.79 -31.41 9.19
N THR A 297 10.31 -30.92 10.35
CA THR A 297 11.08 -30.28 11.44
C THR A 297 11.65 -28.91 11.04
N THR A 298 11.03 -27.76 11.25
CA THR A 298 10.29 -27.19 12.39
C THR A 298 9.66 -25.89 11.84
N VAL A 299 8.34 -25.75 11.72
CA VAL A 299 7.48 -24.92 12.57
C VAL A 299 6.03 -25.30 12.22
N ASN A 300 5.32 -25.84 13.20
CA ASN A 300 3.89 -26.11 13.12
C ASN A 300 3.11 -24.80 13.21
N CYS A 301 2.55 -24.30 12.10
CA CYS A 301 1.40 -23.39 12.23
C CYS A 301 0.29 -23.49 11.15
N TRP A 302 0.48 -24.17 10.00
CA TRP A 302 -0.59 -24.15 8.97
C TRP A 302 -1.06 -25.49 8.40
N ARG A 303 -0.44 -26.62 8.77
CA ARG A 303 -0.97 -27.96 8.43
C ARG A 303 -2.26 -28.36 9.18
N GLN A 304 -2.84 -27.48 9.99
CA GLN A 304 -4.20 -27.64 10.53
C GLN A 304 -5.31 -26.95 9.73
N LEU A 305 -5.01 -26.19 8.66
CA LEU A 305 -6.04 -25.55 7.82
C LEU A 305 -6.23 -26.21 6.44
N ALA A 306 -5.40 -27.20 6.08
CA ALA A 306 -5.55 -28.01 4.87
C ALA A 306 -6.49 -29.23 5.02
N ALA A 307 -7.19 -29.38 6.15
CA ALA A 307 -8.26 -30.37 6.33
C ALA A 307 -9.65 -29.90 5.86
N CYS A 308 -9.78 -28.68 5.31
CA CYS A 308 -11.06 -28.10 4.89
C CYS A 308 -11.17 -27.84 3.37
N ARG A 309 -10.52 -28.65 2.53
CA ARG A 309 -10.78 -28.66 1.08
C ARG A 309 -11.97 -29.57 0.74
N SER A 310 -13.17 -29.16 1.18
CA SER A 310 -14.48 -29.62 0.65
C SER A 310 -15.67 -28.95 1.36
N ARG A 311 -15.67 -27.61 1.49
CA ARG A 311 -16.89 -26.87 1.88
C ARG A 311 -16.81 -25.36 1.63
N TRP A 312 -16.62 -24.95 0.37
CA TRP A 312 -16.78 -23.54 -0.03
C TRP A 312 -17.66 -23.33 -1.26
N ILE A 313 -18.52 -24.32 -1.57
CA ILE A 313 -19.68 -24.16 -2.45
C ILE A 313 -20.87 -24.84 -1.74
N VAL A 314 -22.00 -24.13 -1.67
CA VAL A 314 -23.27 -24.46 -0.97
C VAL A 314 -23.33 -24.10 0.52
N ARG A 315 -23.61 -22.82 0.84
CA ARG A 315 -24.63 -22.43 1.84
C ARG A 315 -24.98 -20.92 1.83
N TRP A 316 -25.49 -20.41 0.72
CA TRP A 316 -26.40 -19.25 0.72
C TRP A 316 -27.49 -19.48 -0.33
N GLY A 317 -28.48 -20.28 0.06
CA GLY A 317 -29.73 -20.49 -0.64
C GLY A 317 -30.80 -20.66 0.43
N GLY A 318 -31.30 -19.53 0.95
CA GLY A 318 -32.40 -19.51 1.90
C GLY A 318 -33.69 -19.88 1.18
N GLY A 319 -34.22 -21.06 1.48
CA GLY A 319 -35.60 -21.45 1.18
C GLY A 319 -36.20 -22.07 2.43
N ALA A 320 -37.03 -21.31 3.15
CA ALA A 320 -37.86 -21.84 4.22
C ALA A 320 -39.10 -22.51 3.60
N PRO A 321 -39.52 -23.70 4.05
CA PRO A 321 -40.86 -24.20 3.75
C PRO A 321 -41.85 -23.65 4.79
N LEU A 322 -42.88 -22.95 4.31
CA LEU A 322 -44.12 -22.74 5.05
C LEU A 322 -44.90 -24.06 5.09
N HIS A 323 -45.60 -24.27 6.19
CA HIS A 323 -46.58 -25.33 6.40
C HIS A 323 -47.68 -25.35 5.34
#